data_AF-A0A915KDU4-F1
#
_entry.id   AF-A0A915KDU4-F1
#
_cell.length_a   1.000
_cell.length_b   1.000
_cell.length_c   1.000
_cell.angle_alpha   90.00
_cell.angle_beta   90.00
_cell.angle_gamma   90.00
#
_symmetry.space_group_name_H-M   'P 1'
#
loop_
_entity.id
_entity.type
_entity.pdbx_description
1 polymer ?
#
loop_
_entity_poly.entity_id
_entity_poly.type
_entity_poly.pdbx_seq_one_letter_code
_entity_poly.pdbx_strand_id
1 'polypeptide(L)'
;MPEEALAQESFMSPWQLCLSSCSPGEKVNYTEALKNPTRYFESLADKQLSFNGRPSSFMARDVAAAVCRAAHLADFFFDACVFDLMVSGGDVSYRDAARDALDDIRSMYPVYGRHYETNRSDLKPYLATAAIAIFKVTVALSMNVYV
;
A
#
# COMPACT_ATOMS: atom_id res chain seq x y z
N MET A 1 22.79 -5.93 6.88
CA MET A 1 23.95 -6.46 6.11
C MET A 1 25.11 -5.50 6.34
N PRO A 2 26.30 -5.98 6.69
CA PRO A 2 27.45 -5.10 6.92
C PRO A 2 27.83 -4.34 5.65
N GLU A 3 28.29 -3.10 5.79
CA GLU A 3 28.64 -2.22 4.66
C GLU A 3 29.75 -2.85 3.81
N GLU A 4 30.72 -3.50 4.46
CA GLU A 4 31.82 -4.23 3.83
C GLU A 4 31.35 -5.39 2.93
N ALA A 5 30.20 -6.01 3.26
CA ALA A 5 29.60 -7.06 2.43
C ALA A 5 28.83 -6.48 1.24
N LEU A 6 28.28 -5.28 1.35
CA LEU A 6 27.56 -4.59 0.27
C LEU A 6 28.50 -4.06 -0.82
N ALA A 7 29.69 -3.60 -0.43
CA ALA A 7 30.70 -3.08 -1.36
C ALA A 7 31.23 -4.16 -2.33
N GLN A 8 31.32 -5.41 -1.90
CA GLN A 8 31.78 -6.53 -2.73
C GLN A 8 30.75 -6.97 -3.79
N GLU A 9 29.45 -6.85 -3.50
CA GLU A 9 28.39 -7.28 -4.44
C GLU A 9 27.99 -6.22 -5.48
N SER A 10 28.47 -4.98 -5.30
CA SER A 10 28.16 -3.82 -6.16
C SER A 10 28.50 -4.03 -7.65
N PHE A 11 29.33 -5.02 -8.00
CA PHE A 11 29.76 -5.30 -9.38
C PHE A 11 28.97 -6.40 -10.11
N MET A 12 28.07 -7.13 -9.45
CA MET A 12 27.57 -8.41 -10.00
C MET A 12 26.14 -8.41 -10.53
N SER A 13 25.31 -7.38 -10.31
CA SER A 13 23.97 -7.34 -10.90
C SER A 13 23.47 -5.90 -11.14
N PRO A 14 22.92 -5.60 -12.33
CA PRO A 14 22.33 -4.29 -12.62
C PRO A 14 21.00 -4.03 -11.87
N TRP A 15 20.42 -5.05 -11.22
CA TRP A 15 19.14 -4.95 -10.50
C TRP A 15 19.35 -5.08 -8.98
N GLN A 16 19.92 -4.05 -8.37
CA GLN A 16 20.15 -4.00 -6.93
C GLN A 16 19.11 -3.13 -6.22
N LEU A 17 17.84 -3.57 -6.15
CA LEU A 17 16.74 -2.77 -5.58
C LEU A 17 17.02 -2.25 -4.16
N CYS A 18 17.77 -3.00 -3.36
CA CYS A 18 18.19 -2.61 -2.00
C CYS A 18 19.24 -1.48 -1.99
N LEU A 19 20.00 -1.31 -3.08
CA LEU A 19 21.04 -0.27 -3.23
C LEU A 19 20.55 0.91 -4.07
N SER A 20 19.77 0.68 -5.12
CA SER A 20 19.41 1.68 -6.13
C SER A 20 17.93 2.09 -6.14
N SER A 21 17.09 1.55 -5.24
CA SER A 21 15.63 1.73 -5.27
C SER A 21 15.00 1.20 -6.57
N CYS A 22 13.68 1.01 -6.59
CA CYS A 22 12.96 0.75 -7.83
C CYS A 22 12.96 1.99 -8.75
N SER A 23 12.91 1.77 -10.05
CA SER A 23 12.72 2.85 -11.03
C SER A 23 11.37 3.54 -10.81
N PRO A 24 11.20 4.84 -11.14
CA PRO A 24 9.94 5.55 -10.89
C PRO A 24 8.69 4.89 -11.49
N GLY A 25 8.82 4.25 -12.66
CA GLY A 25 7.72 3.54 -13.32
C GLY A 25 7.33 2.19 -12.68
N GLU A 26 8.16 1.66 -11.80
CA GLU A 26 7.96 0.38 -11.10
C GLU A 26 7.49 0.58 -9.65
N LYS A 27 7.48 1.82 -9.17
CA LYS A 27 7.01 2.15 -7.82
C LYS A 27 5.50 2.01 -7.75
N VAL A 28 5.06 1.19 -6.81
CA VAL A 28 3.65 1.00 -6.48
C VAL A 28 3.12 2.25 -5.78
N ASN A 29 2.08 2.87 -6.35
CA ASN A 29 1.32 3.92 -5.67
C ASN A 29 0.22 3.29 -4.80
N TYR A 30 0.60 2.84 -3.59
CA TYR A 30 -0.31 2.20 -2.65
C TYR A 30 -1.46 3.12 -2.23
N THR A 31 -1.27 4.44 -2.26
CA THR A 31 -2.33 5.41 -1.95
C THR A 31 -3.47 5.33 -2.95
N GLU A 32 -3.19 5.20 -4.25
CA GLU A 32 -4.23 5.02 -5.26
C GLU A 32 -4.91 3.65 -5.11
N ALA A 33 -4.16 2.61 -4.76
CA ALA A 33 -4.70 1.29 -4.44
C ALA A 33 -5.68 1.33 -3.26
N LEU A 34 -5.35 2.07 -2.19
CA LEU A 34 -6.21 2.20 -1.01
C LEU A 34 -7.45 3.07 -1.30
N LYS A 35 -7.35 4.09 -2.16
CA LYS A 35 -8.48 4.95 -2.56
C LYS A 35 -9.50 4.20 -3.41
N ASN A 36 -9.06 3.55 -4.48
CA ASN A 36 -9.91 2.82 -5.42
C ASN A 36 -9.26 1.49 -5.84
N PRO A 37 -9.39 0.44 -4.99
CA PRO A 37 -8.76 -0.86 -5.23
C PRO A 37 -9.17 -1.46 -6.57
N THR A 38 -10.47 -1.42 -6.89
CA THR A 38 -11.02 -1.99 -8.12
C THR A 38 -10.34 -1.39 -9.34
N ARG A 39 -10.37 -0.05 -9.48
CA ARG A 39 -9.75 0.65 -10.62
C ARG A 39 -8.24 0.44 -10.66
N TYR A 40 -7.58 0.43 -9.51
CA TYR A 40 -6.13 0.23 -9.42
C TYR A 40 -5.75 -1.14 -9.95
N PHE A 41 -6.38 -2.21 -9.47
CA PHE A 41 -6.06 -3.58 -9.85
C PHE A 41 -6.51 -3.92 -11.29
N GLU A 42 -7.63 -3.37 -11.77
CA GLU A 42 -8.01 -3.46 -13.19
C GLU A 42 -6.91 -2.88 -14.10
N SER A 43 -6.38 -1.70 -13.75
CA SER A 43 -5.29 -1.07 -14.53
C SER A 43 -3.97 -1.85 -14.52
N LEU A 44 -3.79 -2.76 -13.56
CA LEU A 44 -2.64 -3.66 -13.49
C LEU A 44 -2.89 -4.95 -14.26
N ALA A 45 -4.13 -5.44 -14.28
CA ALA A 45 -4.53 -6.59 -15.09
C ALA A 45 -4.34 -6.32 -16.59
N ASP A 46 -4.70 -5.10 -17.05
CA ASP A 46 -4.45 -4.65 -18.43
C ASP A 46 -2.95 -4.55 -18.77
N LYS A 47 -2.09 -4.39 -17.76
CA LYS A 47 -0.62 -4.32 -17.89
C LYS A 47 0.06 -5.69 -17.80
N GLN A 48 -0.67 -6.80 -17.90
CA GLN A 48 -0.13 -8.17 -17.80
C GLN A 48 0.66 -8.44 -16.51
N LEU A 49 0.38 -7.71 -15.41
CA LEU A 49 0.85 -8.12 -14.08
C LEU A 49 -0.09 -9.21 -13.55
N SER A 50 -0.12 -10.33 -14.26
CA SER A 50 -0.64 -11.56 -13.70
C SER A 50 0.34 -12.01 -12.64
N PHE A 51 0.03 -11.72 -11.37
CA PHE A 51 0.77 -12.27 -10.24
C PHE A 51 0.61 -13.81 -10.32
N ASN A 52 1.57 -14.48 -10.95
CA ASN A 52 1.64 -15.94 -11.13
C ASN A 52 0.46 -16.61 -11.85
N GLY A 53 -0.15 -15.99 -12.87
CA GLY A 53 -1.15 -16.68 -13.71
C GLY A 53 -2.47 -17.02 -13.01
N ARG A 54 -2.68 -16.57 -11.76
CA ARG A 54 -3.93 -16.74 -11.03
C ARG A 54 -4.74 -15.45 -11.12
N PRO A 55 -6.05 -15.51 -11.38
CA PRO A 55 -6.92 -14.39 -11.01
C PRO A 55 -6.78 -14.24 -9.50
N SER A 56 -6.01 -13.26 -9.06
CA SER A 56 -5.88 -12.93 -7.64
C SER A 56 -7.28 -12.62 -7.16
N SER A 57 -7.88 -13.51 -6.37
CA SER A 57 -9.06 -13.19 -5.60
C SER A 57 -8.62 -12.14 -4.60
N PHE A 58 -8.70 -10.87 -4.99
CA PHE A 58 -8.32 -9.77 -4.13
C PHE A 58 -9.16 -9.83 -2.86
N MET A 59 -8.51 -9.78 -1.70
CA MET A 59 -9.27 -9.59 -0.46
C MET A 59 -9.94 -8.21 -0.54
N ALA A 60 -11.21 -8.13 -0.17
CA ALA A 60 -11.90 -6.84 -0.15
C ALA A 60 -11.23 -5.90 0.85
N ARG A 61 -11.08 -4.61 0.47
CA ARG A 61 -10.34 -3.61 1.24
C ARG A 61 -10.85 -3.45 2.68
N ASP A 62 -12.16 -3.48 2.86
CA ASP A 62 -12.83 -3.38 4.15
C ASP A 62 -12.58 -4.60 5.03
N VAL A 63 -12.57 -5.80 4.44
CA VAL A 63 -12.19 -7.05 5.12
C VAL A 63 -10.72 -7.00 5.55
N ALA A 64 -9.81 -6.62 4.65
CA ALA A 64 -8.40 -6.45 4.97
C ALA A 64 -8.19 -5.43 6.10
N ALA A 65 -8.89 -4.28 6.04
CA ALA A 65 -8.86 -3.26 7.09
C ALA A 65 -9.36 -3.78 8.45
N ALA A 66 -10.39 -4.63 8.47
CA ALA A 66 -10.85 -5.24 9.71
C ALA A 66 -9.80 -6.20 10.30
N VAL A 67 -9.17 -7.02 9.46
CA VAL A 67 -8.09 -7.95 9.88
C VAL A 67 -6.90 -7.19 10.45
N CYS A 68 -6.40 -6.15 9.76
CA CYS A 68 -5.27 -5.37 10.22
C CYS A 68 -5.58 -4.59 11.51
N ARG A 69 -6.81 -4.07 11.64
CA ARG A 69 -7.26 -3.39 12.87
C ARG A 69 -7.32 -4.34 14.06
N ALA A 70 -7.80 -5.57 13.86
CA ALA A 70 -7.84 -6.58 14.91
C ALA A 70 -6.44 -6.97 15.42
N ALA A 71 -5.40 -6.79 14.60
CA ALA A 71 -4.01 -6.97 15.00
C ALA A 71 -3.37 -5.73 15.68
N HIS A 72 -4.16 -4.67 15.95
CA HIS A 72 -3.70 -3.41 16.55
C HIS A 72 -2.62 -2.69 15.72
N LEU A 73 -2.62 -2.88 14.41
CA LEU A 73 -1.78 -2.12 13.51
C LEU A 73 -2.29 -0.69 13.40
N ALA A 74 -1.34 0.24 13.27
CA ALA A 74 -1.63 1.66 13.15
C ALA A 74 -0.75 2.33 12.08
N ASP A 75 -1.21 3.49 11.63
CA ASP A 75 -0.49 4.40 10.76
C ASP A 75 0.01 3.72 9.48
N PHE A 76 1.27 3.89 9.14
CA PHE A 76 1.87 3.31 7.95
C PHE A 76 1.77 1.77 7.93
N PHE A 77 1.95 1.12 9.08
CA PHE A 77 1.89 -0.34 9.19
C PHE A 77 0.47 -0.87 8.98
N PHE A 78 -0.55 -0.10 9.38
CA PHE A 78 -1.93 -0.39 9.04
C PHE A 78 -2.16 -0.32 7.53
N ASP A 79 -1.71 0.75 6.87
CA ASP A 79 -1.88 0.91 5.41
C ASP A 79 -1.16 -0.17 4.61
N ALA A 80 0.08 -0.49 5.01
CA ALA A 80 0.89 -1.55 4.42
C ALA A 80 0.20 -2.91 4.54
N CYS A 81 -0.26 -3.28 5.74
CA CYS A 81 -1.00 -4.51 5.96
C CYS A 81 -2.26 -4.60 5.08
N VAL A 82 -3.06 -3.52 5.01
CA VAL A 82 -4.27 -3.52 4.17
C VAL A 82 -3.92 -3.74 2.71
N PHE A 83 -2.91 -3.03 2.21
CA PHE A 83 -2.45 -3.18 0.84
C PHE A 83 -1.95 -4.61 0.56
N ASP A 84 -1.07 -5.15 1.39
CA ASP A 84 -0.49 -6.48 1.21
C ASP A 84 -1.54 -7.59 1.28
N LEU A 85 -2.52 -7.50 2.19
CA LEU A 85 -3.63 -8.44 2.24
C LEU A 85 -4.51 -8.37 0.98
N MET A 86 -4.75 -7.18 0.42
CA MET A 86 -5.50 -7.07 -0.85
C MET A 86 -4.73 -7.76 -1.99
N VAL A 87 -3.44 -7.48 -2.12
CA VAL A 87 -2.59 -7.98 -3.23
C VAL A 87 -2.32 -9.48 -3.11
N SER A 88 -2.04 -9.98 -1.91
CA SER A 88 -1.78 -11.40 -1.65
C SER A 88 -3.03 -12.27 -1.70
N GLY A 89 -4.23 -11.67 -1.77
CA GLY A 89 -5.49 -12.40 -1.69
C GLY A 89 -5.80 -12.89 -0.28
N GLY A 90 -5.29 -12.21 0.75
CA GLY A 90 -5.61 -12.47 2.15
C GLY A 90 -4.61 -13.34 2.91
N ASP A 91 -3.35 -13.41 2.46
CA ASP A 91 -2.32 -14.14 3.20
C ASP A 91 -1.99 -13.39 4.50
N VAL A 92 -2.46 -13.96 5.63
CA VAL A 92 -2.34 -13.34 6.95
C VAL A 92 -0.90 -13.24 7.46
N SER A 93 0.07 -13.92 6.83
CA SER A 93 1.48 -13.75 7.20
C SER A 93 1.97 -12.31 7.00
N TYR A 94 1.40 -11.57 6.04
CA TYR A 94 1.72 -10.15 5.83
C TYR A 94 1.20 -9.25 6.97
N ARG A 95 0.09 -9.63 7.60
CA ARG A 95 -0.40 -8.95 8.82
C ARG A 95 0.60 -9.13 9.96
N ASP A 96 1.11 -10.35 10.13
CA ASP A 96 2.07 -10.67 11.19
C ASP A 96 3.40 -9.95 10.95
N ALA A 97 3.89 -9.95 9.70
CA ALA A 97 5.08 -9.18 9.33
C ALA A 97 4.92 -7.67 9.59
N ALA A 98 3.76 -7.10 9.30
CA ALA A 98 3.48 -5.69 9.59
C ALA A 98 3.45 -5.41 11.11
N ARG A 99 3.03 -6.38 11.92
CA ARG A 99 3.01 -6.27 13.37
C ARG A 99 4.40 -6.30 13.95
N ASP A 100 5.21 -7.26 13.51
CA ASP A 100 6.61 -7.36 13.91
C ASP A 100 7.36 -6.06 13.54
N ALA A 101 7.14 -5.52 12.34
CA ALA A 101 7.74 -4.27 11.92
C ALA A 101 7.31 -3.04 12.77
N LEU A 102 6.06 -3.02 13.22
CA LEU A 102 5.56 -1.97 14.14
C LEU A 102 6.22 -2.08 15.52
N ASP A 103 6.42 -3.30 16.02
CA ASP A 103 7.07 -3.53 17.30
C ASP A 103 8.58 -3.23 17.21
N ASP A 104 9.22 -3.55 16.08
CA ASP A 104 10.62 -3.22 15.80
C ASP A 104 10.85 -1.71 15.73
N ILE A 105 10.02 -0.93 15.02
CA ILE A 105 10.22 0.53 14.95
C ILE A 105 10.07 1.18 16.33
N ARG A 106 9.17 0.65 17.17
CA ARG A 106 8.94 1.16 18.53
C ARG A 106 10.09 0.81 19.47
N SER A 107 10.64 -0.40 19.35
CA SER A 107 11.66 -0.90 20.28
C SER A 107 13.09 -0.51 19.86
N MET A 108 13.43 -0.65 18.58
CA MET A 108 14.79 -0.47 18.06
C MET A 108 15.05 0.94 17.55
N TYR A 109 14.00 1.66 17.12
CA TYR A 109 14.12 2.93 16.42
C TYR A 109 13.18 4.02 16.97
N PRO A 110 13.18 4.28 18.30
CA PRO A 110 12.16 5.13 18.95
C PRO A 110 12.11 6.57 18.42
N VAL A 111 13.22 7.09 17.87
CA VAL A 111 13.25 8.42 17.23
C VAL A 111 12.33 8.48 16.01
N TYR A 112 12.24 7.38 15.26
CA TYR A 112 11.39 7.23 14.08
C TYR A 112 9.97 6.77 14.44
N GLY A 113 9.80 6.12 15.60
CA GLY A 113 8.49 5.73 16.15
C GLY A 113 7.49 6.88 16.20
N ARG A 114 7.94 8.11 16.51
CA ARG A 114 7.12 9.33 16.55
C ARG A 114 6.39 9.64 15.24
N HIS A 115 6.87 9.17 14.09
CA HIS A 115 6.18 9.33 12.80
C HIS A 115 4.97 8.40 12.65
N TYR A 116 4.83 7.41 13.52
CA TYR A 116 3.83 6.35 13.48
C TYR A 116 3.04 6.24 14.80
N GLU A 117 2.84 7.39 15.47
CA GLU A 117 2.16 7.50 16.76
C GLU A 117 0.80 8.21 16.69
N THR A 118 0.24 8.39 15.49
CA THR A 118 -1.12 8.97 15.38
C THR A 118 -2.20 7.96 15.78
N ASN A 119 -1.83 6.68 15.91
CA ASN A 119 -2.69 5.56 16.30
C ASN A 119 -3.89 5.37 15.36
N ARG A 120 -3.76 5.82 14.11
CA ARG A 120 -4.80 5.67 13.10
C ARG A 120 -4.90 4.21 12.65
N SER A 121 -6.07 3.61 12.78
CA SER A 121 -6.39 2.26 12.30
C SER A 121 -7.61 2.25 11.36
N ASP A 122 -7.75 3.34 10.61
CA ASP A 122 -8.81 3.53 9.63
C ASP A 122 -8.28 4.10 8.31
N LEU A 123 -9.10 3.94 7.27
CA LEU A 123 -8.81 4.36 5.90
C LEU A 123 -9.42 5.73 5.55
N LYS A 124 -9.86 6.52 6.55
CA LYS A 124 -10.49 7.83 6.29
C LYS A 124 -9.68 8.76 5.37
N PRO A 125 -8.33 8.82 5.46
CA PRO A 125 -7.53 9.64 4.54
C PRO A 125 -7.77 9.32 3.05
N TYR A 126 -8.17 8.09 2.73
CA TYR A 126 -8.40 7.62 1.37
C TYR A 126 -9.87 7.69 0.94
N LEU A 127 -10.81 7.82 1.90
CA LEU A 127 -12.23 7.98 1.62
C LEU A 127 -12.57 9.39 1.12
N ALA A 128 -11.88 10.42 1.64
CA ALA A 128 -12.15 11.83 1.33
C ALA A 128 -11.89 12.20 -0.15
N THR A 129 -11.08 11.42 -0.87
CA THR A 129 -10.76 11.66 -2.28
C THR A 129 -11.75 11.07 -3.28
N ALA A 130 -12.60 10.13 -2.88
CA ALA A 130 -13.63 9.58 -3.78
C ALA A 130 -14.88 10.49 -3.87
N ALA A 131 -15.28 11.11 -2.75
CA ALA A 131 -16.46 11.98 -2.69
C ALA A 131 -16.28 13.32 -3.42
N ILE A 132 -15.08 13.91 -3.36
CA ILE A 132 -14.78 15.19 -4.03
C ILE A 132 -14.80 15.04 -5.56
N ALA A 133 -14.35 13.90 -6.09
CA ALA A 133 -14.40 13.62 -7.52
C ALA A 133 -15.85 13.51 -8.05
N ILE A 134 -16.74 12.86 -7.28
CA ILE A 134 -18.17 12.75 -7.61
C ILE A 134 -18.82 14.13 -7.60
N PHE A 135 -18.57 14.95 -6.57
CA PHE A 135 -19.15 16.30 -6.47
C PHE A 135 -18.72 17.21 -7.63
N LYS A 136 -17.45 17.15 -8.06
CA LYS A 136 -16.96 17.92 -9.22
C LYS A 136 -17.61 17.47 -10.53
N VAL A 137 -17.81 16.17 -10.74
CA VAL A 137 -18.48 15.62 -11.94
C VAL A 137 -19.96 16.00 -11.97
N THR A 138 -20.66 15.93 -10.84
CA THR A 138 -22.08 16.32 -10.77
C THR A 138 -22.27 17.82 -11.05
N VAL A 139 -21.40 18.69 -10.53
CA VAL A 139 -21.45 20.13 -10.81
C VAL A 139 -21.13 20.42 -12.28
N ALA A 140 -20.13 19.76 -12.87
CA ALA A 140 -19.78 19.96 -14.28
C ALA A 140 -20.91 19.52 -15.25
N LEU A 141 -21.59 18.40 -14.97
CA LEU A 141 -22.75 17.95 -15.74
C LEU A 141 -23.96 18.87 -15.54
N SER A 142 -24.14 19.46 -14.36
CA SER A 142 -25.23 20.40 -14.09
C SER A 142 -25.02 21.76 -14.78
N MET A 143 -23.78 22.17 -15.02
CA MET A 143 -23.45 23.42 -15.72
C MET A 143 -23.46 23.29 -17.25
N ASN A 144 -23.36 22.07 -17.81
CA ASN A 144 -23.40 21.82 -19.25
C ASN A 144 -24.81 21.56 -19.81
N VAL A 145 -25.84 21.58 -18.95
CA VAL A 145 -27.27 21.43 -19.33
C VAL A 145 -27.96 22.80 -19.49
N TYR A 146 -27.28 23.89 -19.17
CA TYR A 146 -27.75 25.28 -19.38
C TYR A 146 -26.93 25.98 -20.48
N VAL A 147 -26.99 25.48 -21.72
CA VAL A 147 -26.66 26.24 -22.95
C VAL A 147 -27.69 25.90 -24.03
#